data_AF-A0A2S1YYI8-F1
#
_entry.id   AF-A0A2S1YYI8-F1
#
_cell.length_a   1.000
_cell.length_b   1.000
_cell.length_c   1.000
_cell.angle_alpha   90.00
_cell.angle_beta   90.00
_cell.angle_gamma   90.00
#
_symmetry.space_group_name_H-M   'P 1'
#
loop_
_entity.id
_entity.type
_entity.pdbx_description
1 polymer ?
#
loop_
_entity_poly.entity_id
_entity_poly.type
_entity_poly.pdbx_seq_one_letter_code
_entity_poly.pdbx_strand_id
1 'polypeptide(L)'
;MLRSKLRSLLVGAGSALAVAGVALAPTTASAAPALPSHTPASVSETAVASSADGFWSCTIPSGYTYTNTQNTLNCSTGGGFRTMYYVQPPSDGLWACTTMPGYTYTNTQNTLNCSTSGGFRTMYLLRAPETGLWACTVPPGFTYTNTQNTLNCSTSGGFRTMYYLRAL
;
A
#
# COMPACT_ATOMS: atom_id res chain seq x y z
N MET A 1 -42.58 -45.15 3.07
CA MET A 1 -43.59 -44.61 4.01
C MET A 1 -42.92 -43.42 4.68
N LEU A 2 -43.36 -42.17 4.71
CA LEU A 2 -44.59 -41.44 4.42
C LEU A 2 -44.10 -39.95 4.33
N ARG A 3 -44.30 -39.22 3.21
CA ARG A 3 -45.18 -38.02 3.08
C ARG A 3 -45.08 -37.04 4.28
N SER A 4 -45.09 -35.72 4.18
CA SER A 4 -45.45 -34.74 3.15
C SER A 4 -45.60 -33.40 3.90
N LYS A 5 -45.20 -32.29 3.29
CA LYS A 5 -45.79 -30.93 3.37
C LYS A 5 -46.23 -30.36 4.73
N LEU A 6 -45.70 -29.16 5.05
CA LEU A 6 -46.59 -28.06 5.42
C LEU A 6 -46.21 -26.77 4.67
N ARG A 7 -47.18 -26.35 3.85
CA ARG A 7 -47.32 -25.06 3.16
C ARG A 7 -48.13 -24.14 4.08
N SER A 8 -47.90 -22.83 3.96
CA SER A 8 -48.89 -21.71 4.02
C SER A 8 -48.29 -20.49 4.74
N LEU A 9 -48.02 -19.37 4.03
CA LEU A 9 -48.95 -18.26 3.64
C LEU A 9 -49.21 -17.34 4.87
N LEU A 10 -49.13 -16.00 4.86
CA LEU A 10 -49.51 -14.96 3.89
C LEU A 10 -48.90 -13.58 4.31
N VAL A 11 -48.65 -12.73 3.30
CA VAL A 11 -49.07 -11.30 3.16
C VAL A 11 -48.50 -10.18 4.02
N GLY A 12 -47.96 -9.19 3.31
CA GLY A 12 -47.96 -7.76 3.67
C GLY A 12 -47.79 -6.91 2.40
N ALA A 13 -48.90 -6.42 1.85
CA ALA A 13 -48.97 -5.52 0.69
C ALA A 13 -48.87 -4.05 1.14
N GLY A 14 -48.33 -3.17 0.27
CA GLY A 14 -48.30 -1.72 0.51
C GLY A 14 -47.80 -0.92 -0.69
N SER A 15 -48.72 -0.59 -1.59
CA SER A 15 -48.68 0.38 -2.70
C SER A 15 -48.44 1.83 -2.19
N ALA A 16 -48.20 2.93 -2.91
CA ALA A 16 -48.21 3.32 -4.32
C ALA A 16 -47.67 4.79 -4.47
N LEU A 17 -47.30 5.18 -5.71
CA LEU A 17 -47.54 6.46 -6.43
C LEU A 17 -46.87 7.81 -6.03
N ALA A 18 -45.93 8.22 -6.91
CA ALA A 18 -45.89 9.41 -7.79
C ALA A 18 -46.30 10.82 -7.31
N VAL A 19 -45.43 11.83 -7.55
CA VAL A 19 -45.80 13.17 -8.07
C VAL A 19 -44.68 13.75 -8.95
N ALA A 20 -45.07 14.23 -10.13
CA ALA A 20 -44.26 15.00 -11.08
C ALA A 20 -44.28 16.51 -10.76
N GLY A 21 -43.23 17.25 -11.10
CA GLY A 21 -43.21 18.72 -10.96
C GLY A 21 -42.22 19.38 -11.91
N VAL A 22 -42.75 20.07 -12.90
CA VAL A 22 -42.08 20.78 -14.00
C VAL A 22 -41.71 22.20 -13.56
N ALA A 23 -40.54 22.71 -13.94
CA ALA A 23 -40.34 24.16 -14.11
C ALA A 23 -39.24 24.45 -15.15
N LEU A 24 -39.67 24.96 -16.30
CA LEU A 24 -38.87 25.69 -17.29
C LEU A 24 -38.74 27.14 -16.82
N ALA A 25 -37.55 27.76 -16.95
CA ALA A 25 -37.38 29.03 -17.68
C ALA A 25 -35.90 29.51 -17.70
N PRO A 26 -35.50 30.31 -18.71
CA PRO A 26 -34.12 30.57 -19.09
C PRO A 26 -33.64 32.01 -18.79
N THR A 27 -32.38 32.28 -19.19
CA THR A 27 -31.73 33.58 -19.43
C THR A 27 -31.33 34.46 -18.24
N THR A 28 -30.03 34.70 -18.07
CA THR A 28 -29.38 35.98 -18.46
C THR A 28 -27.88 35.98 -18.16
N ALA A 29 -27.15 36.68 -19.03
CA ALA A 29 -25.85 37.33 -18.84
C ALA A 29 -24.56 36.50 -18.79
N SER A 30 -23.96 36.33 -19.97
CA SER A 30 -22.51 36.35 -20.14
C SER A 30 -21.96 37.73 -19.78
N ALA A 31 -21.10 37.80 -18.78
CA ALA A 31 -20.15 38.90 -18.60
C ALA A 31 -18.79 38.26 -18.28
N ALA A 32 -17.90 38.29 -19.27
CA ALA A 32 -16.54 37.79 -19.17
C ALA A 32 -15.68 38.74 -18.34
N PRO A 33 -14.98 38.28 -17.29
CA PRO A 33 -13.86 39.02 -16.72
C PRO A 33 -12.62 38.75 -17.57
N ALA A 34 -12.11 39.78 -18.25
CA ALA A 34 -10.77 39.74 -18.84
C ALA A 34 -9.75 39.65 -17.70
N LEU A 35 -9.10 38.50 -17.54
CA LEU A 35 -7.94 38.35 -16.66
C LEU A 35 -6.62 38.49 -17.47
N PRO A 36 -5.62 39.16 -16.90
CA PRO A 36 -4.35 39.43 -17.54
C PRO A 36 -3.56 38.14 -17.78
N SER A 37 -3.05 37.98 -19.00
CA SER A 37 -2.04 36.99 -19.35
C SER A 37 -0.75 37.32 -18.62
N HIS A 38 -0.52 36.70 -17.47
CA HIS A 38 0.81 36.59 -16.88
C HIS A 38 1.24 35.15 -17.07
N THR A 39 2.20 34.99 -17.98
CA THR A 39 2.93 33.76 -18.24
C THR A 39 4.03 33.67 -17.18
N PRO A 40 3.89 32.90 -16.09
CA PRO A 40 5.08 32.48 -15.38
C PRO A 40 5.79 31.49 -16.30
N ALA A 41 6.99 31.85 -16.72
CA ALA A 41 7.96 30.90 -17.26
C ALA A 41 8.22 29.86 -16.17
N SER A 42 7.58 28.70 -16.28
CA SER A 42 7.87 27.55 -15.44
C SER A 42 9.29 27.09 -15.78
N VAL A 43 10.25 27.55 -14.97
CA VAL A 43 11.53 26.86 -14.82
C VAL A 43 11.20 25.40 -14.47
N SER A 44 11.54 24.47 -15.37
CA SER A 44 11.60 23.05 -15.04
C SER A 44 12.75 22.83 -14.08
N GLU A 45 12.53 23.16 -12.81
CA GLU A 45 13.14 22.39 -11.75
C GLU A 45 12.46 21.02 -11.79
N THR A 46 13.25 19.98 -12.02
CA THR A 46 12.86 18.60 -11.69
C THR A 46 12.59 18.58 -10.20
N ALA A 47 11.38 18.99 -9.82
CA ALA A 47 10.81 18.69 -8.54
C ALA A 47 10.81 17.16 -8.49
N VAL A 48 11.78 16.60 -7.77
CA VAL A 48 11.62 15.30 -7.16
C VAL A 48 10.34 15.45 -6.34
N ALA A 49 9.22 15.03 -6.94
CA ALA A 49 7.98 14.88 -6.24
C ALA A 49 8.35 14.02 -5.04
N SER A 50 8.39 14.65 -3.88
CA SER A 50 8.47 13.97 -2.60
C SER A 50 7.09 13.37 -2.43
N SER A 51 6.78 12.40 -3.27
CA SER A 51 5.54 11.69 -3.25
C SER A 51 5.62 10.88 -1.96
N ALA A 52 5.00 11.43 -0.91
CA ALA A 52 4.61 10.64 0.25
C ALA A 52 3.78 9.41 -0.21
N ASP A 53 3.16 9.53 -1.38
CA ASP A 53 2.54 8.45 -2.13
C ASP A 53 3.54 7.69 -3.02
N GLY A 54 3.44 6.36 -3.05
CA GLY A 54 4.28 5.53 -3.91
C GLY A 54 4.04 5.76 -5.42
N PHE A 55 4.99 5.30 -6.24
CA PHE A 55 4.89 5.36 -7.70
C PHE A 55 5.43 4.08 -8.35
N TRP A 56 5.04 3.82 -9.60
CA TRP A 56 5.56 2.69 -10.36
C TRP A 56 6.88 3.06 -11.04
N SER A 57 7.89 2.19 -10.91
CA SER A 57 9.21 2.37 -11.49
C SER A 57 9.80 1.05 -11.97
N CYS A 58 10.63 1.11 -13.02
CA CYS A 58 11.37 -0.05 -13.54
C CYS A 58 12.63 -0.38 -12.71
N THR A 59 13.01 0.50 -11.80
CA THR A 59 14.15 0.31 -10.89
C THR A 59 13.80 0.91 -9.53
N ILE A 60 14.34 0.36 -8.45
CA ILE A 60 14.13 0.86 -7.11
C ILE A 60 15.16 1.98 -6.84
N PRO A 61 14.74 3.24 -6.67
CA PRO A 61 15.67 4.33 -6.37
C PRO A 61 16.32 4.14 -5.00
N SER A 62 17.50 4.74 -4.81
CA SER A 62 18.17 4.77 -3.51
C SER A 62 17.29 5.43 -2.46
N GLY A 63 17.18 4.82 -1.27
CA GLY A 63 16.35 5.32 -0.17
C GLY A 63 14.86 4.95 -0.27
N TYR A 64 14.44 4.30 -1.35
CA TYR A 64 13.09 3.77 -1.50
C TYR A 64 13.06 2.27 -1.23
N THR A 65 11.89 1.80 -0.80
CA THR A 65 11.55 0.37 -0.80
C THR A 65 10.45 0.11 -1.83
N TYR A 66 10.03 -1.14 -2.00
CA TYR A 66 8.88 -1.49 -2.82
C TYR A 66 7.93 -2.41 -2.08
N THR A 67 6.66 -2.35 -2.45
CA THR A 67 5.58 -3.12 -1.79
C THR A 67 4.78 -3.98 -2.75
N ASN A 68 4.94 -3.74 -4.06
CA ASN A 68 4.29 -4.52 -5.09
C ASN A 68 5.18 -4.63 -6.34
N THR A 69 4.96 -5.69 -7.11
CA THR A 69 5.62 -5.99 -8.37
C THR A 69 4.59 -6.37 -9.41
N GLN A 70 4.75 -5.88 -10.63
CA GLN A 70 3.94 -6.32 -11.77
C GLN A 70 4.81 -6.53 -13.00
N ASN A 71 4.39 -7.45 -13.87
CA ASN A 71 5.05 -7.65 -15.15
C ASN A 71 4.52 -6.65 -16.17
N THR A 72 5.43 -5.98 -16.85
CA THR A 72 5.11 -4.99 -17.88
C THR A 72 6.09 -5.07 -19.04
N LEU A 73 5.67 -4.57 -20.20
CA LEU A 73 6.55 -4.34 -21.35
C LEU A 73 7.21 -2.95 -21.28
N ASN A 74 6.67 -2.02 -20.48
CA ASN A 74 7.14 -0.63 -20.39
C ASN A 74 8.59 -0.50 -19.88
N CYS A 75 9.03 -1.48 -19.10
CA CYS A 75 10.39 -1.53 -18.54
C CYS A 75 11.39 -2.24 -19.44
N SER A 76 10.99 -2.70 -20.64
CA SER A 76 11.87 -3.41 -21.55
C SER A 76 12.40 -2.53 -22.68
N THR A 77 13.72 -2.59 -22.90
CA THR A 77 14.42 -1.89 -24.00
C THR A 77 14.65 -2.79 -25.21
N GLY A 78 14.40 -4.10 -25.11
CA GLY A 78 14.75 -5.10 -26.13
C GLY A 78 13.72 -6.21 -26.31
N GLY A 79 12.48 -5.99 -25.85
CA GLY A 79 11.40 -6.97 -25.86
C GLY A 79 11.33 -7.85 -24.60
N GLY A 80 10.17 -8.46 -24.38
CA GLY A 80 9.89 -9.33 -23.22
C GLY A 80 9.38 -8.58 -21.98
N PHE A 81 8.69 -9.31 -21.11
CA PHE A 81 8.18 -8.79 -19.85
C PHE A 81 9.32 -8.54 -18.86
N ARG A 82 9.28 -7.40 -18.18
CA ARG A 82 10.13 -7.09 -17.03
C ARG A 82 9.28 -6.72 -15.84
N THR A 83 9.87 -6.86 -14.66
CA THR A 83 9.22 -6.45 -13.42
C THR A 83 9.28 -4.94 -13.27
N MET A 84 8.13 -4.35 -12.97
CA MET A 84 7.95 -2.99 -12.49
C MET A 84 7.61 -3.04 -11.01
N TYR A 85 8.11 -2.09 -10.25
CA TYR A 85 8.04 -2.03 -8.80
C TYR A 85 7.18 -0.85 -8.39
N TYR A 86 6.26 -1.05 -7.45
CA TYR A 86 5.59 0.05 -6.78
C TYR A 86 6.48 0.51 -5.61
N VAL A 87 7.26 1.55 -5.88
CA VAL A 87 8.25 2.10 -4.96
C VAL A 87 7.64 3.19 -4.09
N GLN A 88 8.04 3.23 -2.83
CA GLN A 88 7.61 4.25 -1.88
C GLN A 88 8.69 4.47 -0.81
N PRO A 89 8.74 5.66 -0.18
CA PRO A 89 9.64 5.87 0.93
C PRO A 89 9.31 4.89 2.07
N PRO A 90 10.32 4.32 2.76
CA PRO A 90 10.07 3.49 3.92
C PRO A 90 9.39 4.31 5.01
N SER A 91 8.46 3.69 5.74
CA SER A 91 7.71 4.32 6.82
C SER A 91 7.37 3.30 7.91
N ASP A 92 7.09 3.80 9.12
CA ASP A 92 6.66 2.95 10.22
C ASP A 92 5.30 2.32 9.91
N GLY A 93 5.18 1.01 10.10
CA GLY A 93 3.98 0.25 9.81
C GLY A 93 3.84 -0.17 8.34
N LEU A 94 4.83 0.13 7.49
CA LEU A 94 4.80 -0.26 6.10
C LEU A 94 5.14 -1.73 5.91
N TRP A 95 4.31 -2.45 5.15
CA TRP A 95 4.69 -3.75 4.62
C TRP A 95 5.52 -3.61 3.35
N ALA A 96 6.80 -3.95 3.45
CA ALA A 96 7.76 -3.80 2.36
C ALA A 96 8.41 -5.12 1.96
N CYS A 97 8.77 -5.25 0.69
CA CYS A 97 9.41 -6.46 0.15
C CYS A 97 10.90 -6.57 0.51
N THR A 98 11.50 -5.47 0.96
CA THR A 98 12.88 -5.39 1.43
C THR A 98 12.95 -4.61 2.73
N THR A 99 13.91 -4.98 3.58
CA THR A 99 14.29 -4.18 4.75
C THR A 99 15.08 -2.95 4.31
N MET A 100 15.08 -1.91 5.14
CA MET A 100 15.76 -0.64 4.85
C MET A 100 16.65 -0.22 6.02
N PRO A 101 17.80 0.45 5.75
CA PRO A 101 18.61 1.06 6.80
C PRO A 101 17.78 2.03 7.63
N GLY A 102 18.01 2.04 8.95
CA GLY A 102 17.25 2.88 9.90
C GLY A 102 15.89 2.30 10.31
N TYR A 103 15.45 1.20 9.69
CA TYR A 103 14.24 0.48 10.08
C TYR A 103 14.59 -0.92 10.61
N THR A 104 13.74 -1.41 11.49
CA THR A 104 13.67 -2.83 11.85
C THR A 104 12.37 -3.42 11.31
N TYR A 105 12.09 -4.69 11.60
CA TYR A 105 10.79 -5.30 11.30
C TYR A 105 10.30 -6.13 12.46
N THR A 106 8.98 -6.28 12.56
CA THR A 106 8.32 -7.00 13.66
C THR A 106 7.56 -8.22 13.20
N ASN A 107 7.25 -8.28 11.90
CA ASN A 107 6.50 -9.37 11.31
C ASN A 107 6.96 -9.65 9.88
N THR A 108 6.75 -10.88 9.43
CA THR A 108 7.05 -11.37 8.10
C THR A 108 5.85 -12.11 7.55
N GLN A 109 5.56 -11.91 6.27
CA GLN A 109 4.47 -12.59 5.59
C GLN A 109 4.94 -13.07 4.21
N ASN A 110 4.56 -14.28 3.82
CA ASN A 110 4.78 -14.75 2.45
C ASN A 110 3.70 -14.19 1.52
N THR A 111 4.12 -13.54 0.44
CA THR A 111 3.24 -12.91 -0.54
C THR A 111 3.76 -13.10 -1.96
N LEU A 112 2.87 -12.96 -2.94
CA LEU A 112 3.22 -12.87 -4.36
C LEU A 112 3.52 -11.44 -4.79
N ASN A 113 3.13 -10.43 -4.00
CA ASN A 113 3.35 -9.01 -4.32
C ASN A 113 4.82 -8.63 -4.42
N CYS A 114 5.70 -9.40 -3.79
CA CYS A 114 7.14 -9.16 -3.79
C CYS A 114 7.89 -10.00 -4.83
N SER A 115 7.17 -10.69 -5.72
CA SER A 115 7.71 -11.69 -6.62
C SER A 115 8.27 -11.09 -7.91
N THR A 116 9.59 -11.18 -8.10
CA THR A 116 10.28 -10.72 -9.32
C THR A 116 10.47 -11.80 -10.38
N SER A 117 10.32 -13.08 -10.02
CA SER A 117 10.56 -14.21 -10.95
C SER A 117 9.63 -15.39 -10.69
N GLY A 118 8.49 -15.16 -10.03
CA GLY A 118 7.55 -16.20 -9.63
C GLY A 118 7.84 -16.78 -8.23
N GLY A 119 6.80 -17.36 -7.64
CA GLY A 119 6.80 -17.93 -6.30
C GLY A 119 6.62 -16.89 -5.19
N PHE A 120 6.36 -17.38 -3.97
CA PHE A 120 6.21 -16.55 -2.79
C PHE A 120 7.55 -15.92 -2.39
N ARG A 121 7.48 -14.69 -1.88
CA ARG A 121 8.59 -13.96 -1.27
C ARG A 121 8.14 -13.40 0.06
N THR A 122 9.09 -13.17 0.95
CA THR A 122 8.81 -12.59 2.25
C THR A 122 8.64 -11.08 2.13
N MET A 123 7.58 -10.57 2.73
CA MET A 123 7.33 -9.17 3.00
C MET A 123 7.58 -8.92 4.49
N TYR A 124 8.03 -7.73 4.85
CA TYR A 124 8.46 -7.33 6.18
C TYR A 124 7.62 -6.14 6.65
N LEU A 125 7.07 -6.23 7.86
CA LEU A 125 6.41 -5.10 8.50
C LEU A 125 7.47 -4.19 9.11
N LEU A 126 7.83 -3.13 8.39
CA LEU A 126 8.82 -2.16 8.80
C LEU A 126 8.35 -1.39 10.02
N ARG A 127 9.28 -1.15 10.94
CA ARG A 127 9.07 -0.29 12.11
C ARG A 127 10.28 0.59 12.34
N ALA A 128 10.04 1.84 12.71
CA ALA A 128 11.07 2.70 13.26
C ALA A 128 11.50 2.10 14.61
N PRO A 129 12.81 1.92 14.85
CA PRO A 129 13.26 1.33 16.09
C PRO A 129 13.03 2.30 17.25
N GLU A 130 12.46 1.77 18.32
CA GLU A 130 12.16 2.50 19.54
C GLU A 130 12.40 1.60 20.76
N THR A 131 12.74 2.21 21.89
CA THR A 131 12.86 1.47 23.16
C THR A 131 11.50 0.87 23.51
N GLY A 132 11.49 -0.41 23.82
CA GLY A 132 10.27 -1.15 24.16
C GLY A 132 9.59 -1.84 22.98
N LEU A 133 10.15 -1.75 21.77
CA LEU A 133 9.68 -2.49 20.61
C LEU A 133 10.26 -3.92 20.62
N TRP A 134 9.41 -4.92 20.45
CA TRP A 134 9.87 -6.25 20.04
C TRP A 134 10.18 -6.23 18.54
N ALA A 135 11.42 -6.53 18.17
CA ALA A 135 11.88 -6.47 16.79
C ALA A 135 12.66 -7.72 16.39
N CYS A 136 12.60 -8.09 15.12
CA CYS A 136 13.28 -9.26 14.58
C CYS A 136 14.78 -9.03 14.35
N THR A 137 15.20 -7.78 14.30
CA THR A 137 16.59 -7.35 14.16
C THR A 137 16.90 -6.22 15.13
N VAL A 138 18.15 -6.15 15.60
CA VAL A 138 18.65 -5.07 16.45
C VAL A 138 19.39 -4.06 15.57
N PRO A 139 18.84 -2.85 15.36
CA PRO A 139 19.48 -1.85 14.51
C PRO A 139 20.63 -1.12 15.22
N PRO A 140 21.51 -0.41 14.48
CA PRO A 140 22.55 0.42 15.06
C PRO A 140 21.99 1.46 16.05
N GLY A 141 22.70 1.70 17.16
CA GLY A 141 22.24 2.60 18.23
C GLY A 141 21.27 1.95 19.23
N PHE A 142 20.94 0.67 19.04
CA PHE A 142 20.11 -0.10 19.96
C PHE A 142 20.85 -1.33 20.51
N THR A 143 20.44 -1.73 21.70
CA THR A 143 20.70 -3.03 22.32
C THR A 143 19.37 -3.71 22.63
N TYR A 144 19.40 -4.82 23.37
CA TYR A 144 18.20 -5.52 23.80
C TYR A 144 18.29 -5.92 25.27
N THR A 145 17.14 -6.04 25.92
CA THR A 145 17.06 -6.52 27.32
C THR A 145 16.42 -7.89 27.45
N ASN A 146 15.68 -8.35 26.44
CA ASN A 146 15.00 -9.63 26.45
C ASN A 146 14.94 -10.24 25.05
N THR A 147 14.77 -11.55 24.99
CA THR A 147 14.66 -12.33 23.75
C THR A 147 13.54 -13.36 23.86
N GLN A 148 12.78 -13.55 22.78
CA GLN A 148 11.75 -14.58 22.71
C GLN A 148 11.76 -15.30 21.36
N ASN A 149 11.30 -16.54 21.33
CA ASN A 149 11.12 -17.28 20.08
C ASN A 149 9.74 -17.00 19.48
N THR A 150 9.70 -16.69 18.19
CA THR A 150 8.47 -16.36 17.47
C THR A 150 8.50 -16.88 16.03
N LEU A 151 7.32 -17.05 15.44
CA LEU A 151 7.17 -17.28 14.01
C LEU A 151 7.08 -15.98 13.20
N ASN A 152 6.83 -14.84 13.86
CA ASN A 152 6.68 -13.54 13.21
C ASN A 152 7.95 -13.08 12.49
N CYS A 153 9.12 -13.56 12.91
CA CYS A 153 10.40 -13.19 12.30
C CYS A 153 10.87 -14.21 11.25
N SER A 154 10.00 -15.14 10.85
CA SER A 154 10.35 -16.30 10.03
C SER A 154 10.32 -16.00 8.52
N THR A 155 11.50 -15.99 7.91
CA THR A 155 11.67 -15.79 6.46
C THR A 155 11.68 -17.10 5.65
N SER A 156 11.83 -18.26 6.30
CA SER A 156 11.98 -19.55 5.61
C SER A 156 11.38 -20.73 6.39
N GLY A 157 10.49 -20.43 7.34
CA GLY A 157 9.94 -21.41 8.27
C GLY A 157 10.78 -21.54 9.56
N GLY A 158 10.13 -22.07 10.59
CA GLY A 158 10.71 -22.26 11.92
C GLY A 158 10.68 -21.02 12.82
N PHE A 159 10.91 -21.24 14.10
CA PHE A 159 11.00 -20.18 15.10
C PHE A 159 12.30 -19.38 14.93
N ARG A 160 12.18 -18.07 15.09
CA ARG A 160 13.32 -17.14 15.12
C ARG A 160 13.27 -16.32 16.40
N THR A 161 14.42 -15.81 16.79
CA THR A 161 14.53 -14.91 17.94
C THR A 161 14.02 -13.53 17.59
N MET A 162 13.27 -12.94 18.51
CA MET A 162 12.84 -11.55 18.52
C MET A 162 13.46 -10.89 19.75
N TYR A 163 13.82 -9.61 19.64
CA TYR A 163 14.59 -8.85 20.62
C TYR A 163 13.76 -7.69 21.14
N TYR A 164 13.72 -7.49 22.46
CA TYR A 164 13.09 -6.33 23.07
C TYR A 164 14.07 -5.18 23.12
N LEU A 165 13.87 -4.18 22.25
CA LEU A 165 14.83 -3.13 21.99
C LEU A 165 14.97 -2.13 23.15
N ARG A 166 16.20 -1.65 23.34
CA ARG A 166 16.56 -0.55 24.24
C ARG A 166 17.60 0.32 23.55
N ALA A 167 17.39 1.63 23.49
CA ALA A 167 18.41 2.55 23.00
C ALA A 167 19.70 2.46 23.84
N LEU A 168 20.86 2.60 23.20
CA LEU A 168 22.17 2.64 23.86
C LEU A 168 22.42 3.95 24.59
#